data_AF-A0A959Z4M3-F1
#
_entry.id   AF-A0A959Z4M3-F1
#
_cell.length_a   1.000
_cell.length_b   1.000
_cell.length_c   1.000
_cell.angle_alpha   90.00
_cell.angle_beta   90.00
_cell.angle_gamma   90.00
#
_symmetry.space_group_name_H-M   'P 1'
#
loop_
_entity.id
_entity.type
_entity.pdbx_description
1 polymer ?
#
loop_
_entity_poly.entity_id
_entity_poly.type
_entity_poly.pdbx_seq_one_letter_code
_entity_poly.pdbx_strand_id
1 'polypeptide(L)'
;TTGLDERKAGLVGLSFSWKAHEAWYVPVPEDREGCDAVLERFRAVLEDPAIEKVGQNIKYDLIVLAMHGVRIQGTLFDTMLAHYLLQPELRHNMDYLAETYLHYRPVPITELIGPKGKGQKSMREVAVEQVAEYAGEDADITWQLRDRFAPRLKEDELGPLFTDVEMPLVRVLADMEMEGIRLDVDALRKFSRELGEDILKLQDRIR
;
A
#
# COMPACT_ATOMS: atom_id res chain seq x y z
N THR A 1 8.32 4.07 -2.16
CA THR A 1 8.62 3.67 -3.56
C THR A 1 8.76 4.89 -4.45
N THR A 2 9.05 4.74 -5.76
CA THR A 2 9.18 5.87 -6.69
C THR A 2 7.87 6.39 -7.28
N GLY A 3 6.75 5.70 -7.08
CA GLY A 3 5.43 6.07 -7.59
C GLY A 3 4.31 5.28 -6.92
N LEU A 4 3.08 5.52 -7.38
CA LEU A 4 1.84 4.93 -6.84
C LEU A 4 1.36 3.67 -7.59
N ASP A 5 1.95 3.34 -8.75
CA ASP A 5 1.64 2.12 -9.49
C ASP A 5 2.54 1.00 -8.97
N GLU A 6 2.03 0.18 -8.05
CA GLU A 6 2.76 -0.90 -7.38
C GLU A 6 3.48 -1.87 -8.32
N ARG A 7 3.00 -2.04 -9.56
CA ARG A 7 3.62 -2.94 -10.55
C ARG A 7 4.84 -2.34 -11.24
N LYS A 8 4.97 -1.01 -11.21
CA LYS A 8 6.04 -0.26 -11.89
C LYS A 8 6.92 0.52 -10.95
N ALA A 9 6.48 0.74 -9.71
CA ALA A 9 7.18 1.54 -8.74
C ALA A 9 8.48 0.84 -8.30
N GLY A 10 9.59 1.57 -8.34
CA GLY A 10 10.86 1.09 -7.80
C GLY A 10 10.87 1.16 -6.28
N LEU A 11 11.42 0.14 -5.63
CA LEU A 11 11.65 0.13 -4.19
C LEU A 11 12.74 1.15 -3.81
N VAL A 12 12.43 2.05 -2.88
CA VAL A 12 13.34 3.12 -2.41
C VAL A 12 13.93 2.79 -1.04
N GLY A 13 13.16 2.08 -0.22
CA GLY A 13 13.57 1.62 1.10
C GLY A 13 12.48 0.81 1.76
N LEU A 14 12.83 0.24 2.91
CA LEU A 14 11.95 -0.53 3.78
C LEU A 14 11.99 0.11 5.17
N SER A 15 10.84 0.27 5.82
CA SER A 15 10.78 0.64 7.23
C SER A 15 10.18 -0.48 8.07
N PHE A 16 10.65 -0.58 9.31
CA PHE A 16 10.22 -1.60 10.26
C PHE A 16 10.01 -0.97 11.62
N SER A 17 8.97 -1.42 12.31
CA SER A 17 8.75 -1.18 13.73
C SER A 17 8.18 -2.46 14.35
N TRP A 18 8.61 -2.77 15.56
CA TRP A 18 8.11 -3.88 16.38
C TRP A 18 7.89 -3.44 17.83
N LYS A 19 7.96 -2.13 18.07
CA LYS A 19 7.84 -1.50 19.38
C LYS A 19 7.47 -0.04 19.18
N ALA A 20 6.47 0.42 19.94
CA ALA A 20 6.04 1.80 19.91
C ALA A 20 7.21 2.77 20.13
N HIS A 21 7.25 3.82 19.31
CA HIS A 21 8.26 4.88 19.28
C HIS A 21 9.67 4.43 18.86
N GLU A 22 9.80 3.24 18.28
CA GLU A 22 11.04 2.72 17.71
C GLU A 22 10.79 2.23 16.28
N ALA A 23 11.54 2.80 15.33
CA ALA A 23 11.50 2.39 13.94
C ALA A 23 12.88 2.47 13.30
N TRP A 24 13.07 1.64 12.27
CA TRP A 24 14.29 1.58 11.48
C TRP A 24 13.95 1.71 10.01
N TYR A 25 14.77 2.47 9.29
CA TYR A 25 14.69 2.60 7.85
C TYR A 25 15.93 2.02 7.19
N VAL A 26 15.70 1.23 6.14
CA VAL A 26 16.75 0.62 5.33
C VAL A 26 16.63 1.19 3.92
N PRO A 27 17.53 2.09 3.51
CA PRO A 27 17.54 2.58 2.13
C PRO A 27 17.91 1.45 1.17
N VAL A 28 17.24 1.42 0.03
CA VAL A 28 17.41 0.40 -1.01
C VAL A 28 18.01 1.05 -2.26
N PRO A 29 19.15 0.55 -2.77
CA PRO A 29 19.74 1.02 -4.01
C PRO A 29 18.77 0.93 -5.20
N GLU A 30 18.97 1.79 -6.20
CA GLU A 30 18.13 1.79 -7.40
C GLU A 30 18.45 0.62 -8.34
N ASP A 31 19.71 0.18 -8.36
CA ASP A 31 20.13 -0.92 -9.21
C ASP A 31 19.56 -2.24 -8.70
N ARG A 32 19.22 -3.12 -9.65
CA ARG A 32 18.52 -4.38 -9.36
C ARG A 32 19.33 -5.29 -8.43
N GLU A 33 20.64 -5.38 -8.65
CA GLU A 33 21.52 -6.25 -7.87
C GLU A 33 21.62 -5.80 -6.40
N GLY A 34 21.82 -4.50 -6.17
CA GLY A 34 21.82 -3.90 -4.84
C GLY A 34 20.47 -4.02 -4.14
N CYS A 35 19.37 -3.81 -4.87
CA CYS A 35 18.02 -4.00 -4.34
C CYS A 35 17.77 -5.45 -3.91
N ASP A 36 18.06 -6.41 -4.78
CA ASP A 36 17.88 -7.83 -4.50
C ASP A 36 18.78 -8.28 -3.34
N ALA A 37 20.03 -7.78 -3.25
CA ALA A 37 20.94 -8.08 -2.15
C ALA A 37 20.44 -7.56 -0.78
N VAL A 38 19.80 -6.39 -0.75
CA VAL A 38 19.16 -5.89 0.48
C VAL A 38 17.95 -6.75 0.83
N LEU A 39 17.07 -7.03 -0.12
CA LEU A 39 15.86 -7.82 0.10
C LEU A 39 16.17 -9.25 0.57
N GLU A 40 17.23 -9.87 0.05
CA GLU A 40 17.63 -11.21 0.44
C GLU A 40 17.98 -11.30 1.94
N ARG A 41 18.54 -10.24 2.52
CA ARG A 41 18.82 -10.18 3.97
C ARG A 41 17.55 -10.20 4.83
N PHE A 42 16.43 -9.74 4.30
CA PHE A 42 15.14 -9.70 4.99
C PHE A 42 14.19 -10.83 4.57
N ARG A 43 14.54 -11.61 3.54
CA ARG A 43 13.71 -12.72 3.03
C ARG A 43 13.31 -13.68 4.15
N ALA A 44 14.26 -14.04 5.02
CA ALA A 44 14.03 -14.94 6.15
C ALA A 44 12.97 -14.42 7.13
N VAL A 45 12.71 -13.11 7.20
CA VAL A 45 11.66 -12.52 8.06
C VAL A 45 10.38 -12.30 7.27
N LEU A 46 10.49 -11.76 6.05
CA LEU A 46 9.36 -11.44 5.19
C LEU A 46 8.61 -12.69 4.73
N GLU A 47 9.32 -13.77 4.41
CA GLU A 47 8.74 -15.04 3.93
C GLU A 47 8.50 -16.07 5.03
N ASP A 48 8.73 -15.74 6.31
CA ASP A 48 8.46 -16.67 7.42
C ASP A 48 6.96 -16.69 7.77
N PRO A 49 6.27 -17.84 7.67
CA PRO A 49 4.86 -17.94 8.04
C PRO A 49 4.58 -17.77 9.55
N ALA A 50 5.59 -17.92 10.42
CA ALA A 50 5.44 -17.78 11.86
C ALA A 50 5.49 -16.33 12.34
N ILE A 51 5.94 -15.40 11.50
CA ILE A 51 6.06 -13.98 11.83
C ILE A 51 4.84 -13.23 11.28
N GLU A 52 4.06 -12.60 12.15
CA GLU A 52 2.96 -11.68 11.77
C GLU A 52 3.52 -10.41 11.13
N LYS A 53 2.90 -9.93 10.04
CA LYS A 53 3.26 -8.67 9.37
C LYS A 53 2.13 -7.69 9.56
N VAL A 54 2.45 -6.54 10.15
CA VAL A 54 1.53 -5.43 10.35
C VAL A 54 1.82 -4.38 9.28
N GLY A 55 0.77 -3.84 8.66
CA GLY A 55 0.87 -2.82 7.63
C GLY A 55 -0.39 -1.97 7.56
N GLN A 56 -0.32 -0.88 6.80
CA GLN A 56 -1.45 -0.03 6.48
C GLN A 56 -1.64 -0.09 4.95
N ASN A 57 -2.76 -0.64 4.48
CA ASN A 57 -2.94 -0.98 3.05
C ASN A 57 -1.84 -1.92 2.53
N ILE A 58 -1.61 -3.01 3.27
CA ILE A 58 -0.47 -3.94 3.08
C ILE A 58 -0.47 -4.62 1.70
N LYS A 59 -1.62 -4.64 1.00
CA LYS A 59 -1.73 -5.12 -0.39
C LYS A 59 -0.70 -4.45 -1.30
N TYR A 60 -0.49 -3.15 -1.14
CA TYR A 60 0.48 -2.40 -1.93
C TYR A 60 1.89 -2.95 -1.72
N ASP A 61 2.29 -3.18 -0.47
CA ASP A 61 3.59 -3.75 -0.12
C ASP A 61 3.76 -5.19 -0.63
N LEU A 62 2.69 -6.00 -0.57
CA LEU A 62 2.70 -7.36 -1.14
C LEU A 62 3.06 -7.34 -2.63
N ILE A 63 2.43 -6.46 -3.40
CA ILE A 63 2.63 -6.38 -4.86
C ILE A 63 4.04 -5.85 -5.16
N VAL A 64 4.45 -4.76 -4.51
CA VAL A 64 5.80 -4.18 -4.73
C VAL A 64 6.88 -5.21 -4.43
N LEU A 65 6.82 -5.91 -3.31
CA LEU A 65 7.83 -6.90 -2.94
C LEU A 65 7.78 -8.13 -3.85
N ALA A 66 6.60 -8.55 -4.31
CA ALA A 66 6.46 -9.64 -5.26
C ALA A 66 7.12 -9.32 -6.62
N MET A 67 7.03 -8.07 -7.09
CA MET A 67 7.75 -7.60 -8.29
C MET A 67 9.28 -7.66 -8.12
N HIS A 68 9.77 -7.68 -6.88
CA HIS A 68 11.16 -7.89 -6.52
C HIS A 68 11.48 -9.33 -6.07
N GLY A 69 10.56 -10.28 -6.30
CA GLY A 69 10.81 -11.71 -6.05
C GLY A 69 10.74 -12.12 -4.58
N VAL A 70 10.13 -11.30 -3.71
CA VAL A 70 9.86 -11.60 -2.30
C VAL A 70 8.36 -11.76 -2.10
N ARG A 71 7.92 -12.92 -1.60
CA ARG A 71 6.51 -13.21 -1.32
C ARG A 71 6.28 -13.21 0.19
N ILE A 72 5.79 -12.09 0.73
CA ILE A 72 5.48 -11.99 2.16
C ILE A 72 4.56 -13.15 2.60
N GLN A 73 4.95 -13.86 3.64
CA GLN A 73 4.16 -14.96 4.25
C GLN A 73 3.72 -14.59 5.67
N GLY A 74 2.92 -15.48 6.28
CA GLY A 74 2.44 -15.34 7.65
C GLY A 74 1.14 -14.57 7.75
N THR A 75 0.65 -14.44 8.99
CA THR A 75 -0.56 -13.68 9.28
C THR A 75 -0.31 -12.21 8.94
N LEU A 76 -1.27 -11.61 8.24
CA LEU A 76 -1.27 -10.18 7.96
C LEU A 76 -2.15 -9.48 8.99
N PHE A 77 -1.79 -8.25 9.34
CA PHE A 77 -2.65 -7.34 10.06
C PHE A 77 -2.65 -6.01 9.31
N ASP A 78 -3.74 -5.71 8.61
CA ASP A 78 -3.92 -4.43 7.95
C ASP A 78 -4.72 -3.47 8.84
N THR A 79 -4.09 -2.40 9.31
CA THR A 79 -4.72 -1.39 10.19
C THR A 79 -5.86 -0.63 9.50
N MET A 80 -5.80 -0.48 8.18
CA MET A 80 -6.87 0.13 7.39
C MET A 80 -8.13 -0.74 7.45
N LEU A 81 -7.98 -2.04 7.22
CA LEU A 81 -9.10 -2.99 7.22
C LEU A 81 -9.60 -3.29 8.63
N ALA A 82 -8.71 -3.34 9.62
CA ALA A 82 -9.08 -3.47 11.02
C ALA A 82 -10.02 -2.32 11.43
N HIS A 83 -9.65 -1.09 11.06
CA HIS A 83 -10.48 0.07 11.34
C HIS A 83 -11.76 0.11 10.48
N TYR A 84 -11.70 -0.32 9.21
CA TYR A 84 -12.89 -0.44 8.36
C TYR A 84 -13.96 -1.32 9.00
N LEU A 85 -13.57 -2.49 9.54
CA LEU A 85 -14.53 -3.37 10.23
C LEU A 85 -15.10 -2.74 11.50
N LEU A 86 -14.27 -2.02 12.26
CA LEU A 86 -14.69 -1.38 13.51
C LEU A 86 -15.58 -0.15 13.29
N GLN A 87 -15.31 0.63 12.25
CA GLN A 87 -15.98 1.92 11.98
C GLN A 87 -16.11 2.18 10.47
N PRO A 88 -16.99 1.47 9.74
CA PRO A 88 -17.04 1.50 8.27
C PRO A 88 -17.34 2.86 7.64
N GLU A 89 -17.99 3.77 8.38
CA GLU A 89 -18.45 5.07 7.87
C GLU A 89 -17.36 6.15 7.88
N LEU A 90 -16.26 5.91 8.60
CA LEU A 90 -15.20 6.90 8.81
C LEU A 90 -14.11 6.81 7.74
N ARG A 91 -13.15 7.73 7.80
CA ARG A 91 -11.95 7.64 6.94
C ARG A 91 -11.00 6.58 7.51
N HIS A 92 -10.21 5.94 6.66
CA HIS A 92 -9.30 4.86 7.07
C HIS A 92 -7.84 5.09 6.64
N ASN A 93 -7.51 6.28 6.14
CA ASN A 93 -6.11 6.64 5.86
C ASN A 93 -5.34 6.85 7.16
N MET A 94 -4.03 6.59 7.12
CA MET A 94 -3.17 6.60 8.30
C MET A 94 -3.19 7.93 9.05
N ASP A 95 -3.14 9.06 8.34
CA ASP A 95 -3.15 10.41 8.93
C ASP A 95 -4.37 10.62 9.82
N TYR A 96 -5.56 10.27 9.31
CA TYR A 96 -6.80 10.35 10.08
C TYR A 96 -6.79 9.42 11.31
N LEU A 97 -6.26 8.20 11.14
CA LEU A 97 -6.20 7.23 12.24
C LEU A 97 -5.22 7.68 13.33
N ALA A 98 -4.05 8.19 12.95
CA ALA A 98 -3.06 8.73 13.87
C ALA A 98 -3.62 9.92 14.67
N GLU A 99 -4.27 10.88 14.00
CA GLU A 99 -4.85 12.05 14.67
C GLU A 99 -5.98 11.63 15.64
N THR A 100 -6.82 10.69 15.23
CA THR A 100 -8.00 10.28 16.00
C THR A 100 -7.65 9.40 17.19
N TYR A 101 -6.76 8.42 17.01
CA TYR A 101 -6.50 7.36 17.99
C TYR A 101 -5.20 7.53 18.76
N LEU A 102 -4.22 8.21 18.19
CA LEU A 102 -2.92 8.46 18.82
C LEU A 102 -2.74 9.93 19.23
N HIS A 103 -3.68 10.80 18.86
CA HIS A 103 -3.59 12.26 19.05
C HIS A 103 -2.29 12.83 18.48
N TYR A 104 -1.84 12.25 17.37
CA TYR A 104 -0.60 12.57 16.71
C TYR A 104 -0.88 12.95 15.26
N ARG A 105 -0.27 14.04 14.79
CA ARG A 105 -0.40 14.50 13.41
C ARG A 105 0.86 14.10 12.63
N PRO A 106 0.78 13.14 11.70
CA PRO A 106 1.92 12.70 10.92
C PRO A 106 2.43 13.80 9.99
N VAL A 107 3.68 13.66 9.57
CA VAL A 107 4.29 14.52 8.55
C VAL A 107 3.63 14.22 7.21
N PRO A 108 2.97 15.18 6.56
CA PRO A 108 2.36 14.95 5.25
C PRO A 108 3.42 14.64 4.20
N ILE A 109 3.19 13.63 3.36
CA ILE A 109 4.11 13.30 2.25
C ILE A 109 4.43 14.50 1.35
N THR A 110 3.51 15.46 1.23
CA THR A 110 3.72 16.69 0.43
C THR A 110 4.78 17.63 0.99
N GLU A 111 5.08 17.56 2.29
CA GLU A 111 6.21 18.30 2.87
C GLU A 111 7.54 17.71 2.41
N LEU A 112 7.55 16.41 2.09
CA LEU A 112 8.72 15.66 1.69
C LEU A 112 9.00 15.76 0.18
N ILE A 113 7.98 15.45 -0.64
CA ILE A 113 8.12 15.38 -2.10
C ILE A 113 7.46 16.54 -2.86
N GLY A 114 6.91 17.51 -2.14
CA GLY A 114 6.20 18.65 -2.72
C GLY A 114 4.72 18.36 -3.04
N PRO A 115 3.98 19.37 -3.53
CA PRO A 115 2.55 19.26 -3.81
C PRO A 115 2.26 18.26 -4.93
N LYS A 116 1.08 17.62 -4.87
CA LYS A 116 0.61 16.70 -5.91
C LYS A 116 0.53 17.41 -7.27
N GLY A 117 1.16 16.83 -8.30
CA GLY A 117 1.11 17.36 -9.66
C GLY A 117 2.31 16.95 -10.52
N LYS A 118 2.40 17.50 -11.73
CA LYS A 118 3.44 17.18 -12.73
C LYS A 118 4.89 17.45 -12.28
N GLY A 119 5.10 18.15 -11.17
CA GLY A 119 6.42 18.46 -10.61
C GLY A 119 6.68 17.89 -9.23
N GLN A 120 5.84 16.94 -8.77
CA GLN A 120 6.07 16.26 -7.50
C GLN A 120 7.32 15.38 -7.62
N LYS A 121 8.22 15.47 -6.65
CA LYS A 121 9.46 14.69 -6.61
C LYS A 121 9.16 13.21 -6.34
N SER A 122 10.09 12.35 -6.72
CA SER A 122 10.13 10.97 -6.24
C SER A 122 10.70 10.92 -4.83
N MET A 123 10.29 9.92 -4.04
CA MET A 123 10.91 9.63 -2.73
C MET A 123 12.43 9.41 -2.84
N ARG A 124 12.90 8.94 -4.00
CA ARG A 124 14.33 8.72 -4.28
C ARG A 124 15.14 10.02 -4.38
N GLU A 125 14.48 11.15 -4.66
CA GLU A 125 15.13 12.47 -4.80
C GLU A 125 15.25 13.22 -3.47
N VAL A 126 14.79 12.61 -2.38
CA VAL A 126 14.79 13.18 -1.04
C VAL A 126 15.99 12.67 -0.25
N ALA A 127 16.53 13.48 0.66
CA ALA A 127 17.63 13.07 1.54
C ALA A 127 17.22 11.86 2.39
N VAL A 128 18.13 10.88 2.51
CA VAL A 128 17.86 9.59 3.16
C VAL A 128 17.38 9.77 4.60
N GLU A 129 17.92 10.75 5.31
CA GLU A 129 17.56 11.07 6.70
C GLU A 129 16.10 11.51 6.79
N GLN A 130 15.62 12.33 5.86
CA GLN A 130 14.22 12.78 5.85
C GLN A 130 13.27 11.64 5.46
N VAL A 131 13.68 10.78 4.51
CA VAL A 131 12.91 9.59 4.17
C VAL A 131 12.87 8.62 5.35
N ALA A 132 13.97 8.50 6.10
CA ALA A 132 14.04 7.64 7.27
C ALA A 132 13.09 8.09 8.38
N GLU A 133 13.02 9.39 8.66
CA GLU A 133 12.07 9.96 9.62
C GLU A 133 10.61 9.69 9.19
N TYR A 134 10.27 10.00 7.93
CA TYR A 134 8.93 9.79 7.39
C TYR A 134 8.53 8.30 7.37
N ALA A 135 9.36 7.44 6.80
CA ALA A 135 9.04 6.02 6.68
C ALA A 135 9.07 5.29 8.04
N GLY A 136 9.93 5.74 8.95
CA GLY A 136 9.96 5.25 10.33
C GLY A 136 8.69 5.64 11.09
N GLU A 137 8.23 6.87 10.94
CA GLU A 137 6.94 7.34 11.48
C GLU A 137 5.77 6.49 10.97
N ASP A 138 5.67 6.24 9.66
CA ASP A 138 4.63 5.39 9.07
C ASP A 138 4.61 3.99 9.72
N ALA A 139 5.78 3.37 9.91
CA ALA A 139 5.91 2.04 10.50
C ALA A 139 5.54 2.03 12.00
N ASP A 140 5.99 3.02 12.77
CA ASP A 140 5.69 3.14 14.21
C ASP A 140 4.20 3.40 14.45
N ILE A 141 3.61 4.35 13.73
CA ILE A 141 2.17 4.66 13.83
C ILE A 141 1.35 3.42 13.52
N THR A 142 1.70 2.71 12.45
CA THR A 142 1.02 1.47 12.07
C THR A 142 1.10 0.41 13.17
N TRP A 143 2.27 0.25 13.80
CA TRP A 143 2.42 -0.66 14.95
C TRP A 143 1.54 -0.25 16.13
N GLN A 144 1.55 1.03 16.51
CA GLN A 144 0.72 1.56 17.60
C GLN A 144 -0.78 1.40 17.32
N LEU A 145 -1.23 1.64 16.08
CA LEU A 145 -2.62 1.45 15.68
C LEU A 145 -3.06 0.00 15.78
N ARG A 146 -2.19 -0.95 15.40
CA ARG A 146 -2.46 -2.39 15.56
C ARG A 146 -2.71 -2.76 17.01
N ASP A 147 -1.91 -2.24 17.95
CA ASP A 147 -2.10 -2.49 19.38
C ASP A 147 -3.41 -1.90 19.93
N ARG A 148 -3.94 -0.86 19.29
CA ARG A 148 -5.26 -0.28 19.63
C ARG A 148 -6.42 -1.06 19.02
N PHE A 149 -6.29 -1.54 17.79
CA PHE A 149 -7.40 -2.17 17.06
C PHE A 149 -7.55 -3.67 17.34
N ALA A 150 -6.45 -4.40 17.58
CA ALA A 150 -6.51 -5.84 17.82
C ALA A 150 -7.40 -6.23 19.03
N PRO A 151 -7.34 -5.54 20.18
CA PRO A 151 -8.26 -5.82 21.29
C PRO A 151 -9.72 -5.53 20.94
N ARG A 152 -9.98 -4.42 20.23
CA ARG A 152 -11.33 -4.00 19.85
C ARG A 152 -11.99 -4.96 18.87
N LEU A 153 -11.23 -5.46 17.88
CA LEU A 153 -11.73 -6.51 16.97
C LEU A 153 -12.17 -7.76 17.72
N LYS A 154 -11.52 -8.07 18.84
CA LYS A 154 -11.90 -9.20 19.69
C LYS A 154 -13.14 -8.88 20.54
N GLU A 155 -13.21 -7.68 21.11
CA GLU A 155 -14.36 -7.22 21.91
C GLU A 155 -15.65 -7.16 21.09
N ASP A 156 -15.57 -6.72 19.84
CA ASP A 156 -16.72 -6.60 18.93
C ASP A 156 -17.01 -7.93 18.17
N GLU A 157 -16.34 -9.03 18.53
CA GLU A 157 -16.48 -10.36 17.91
C GLU A 157 -16.16 -10.40 16.39
N LEU A 158 -15.38 -9.44 15.90
CA LEU A 158 -14.99 -9.29 14.49
C LEU A 158 -13.69 -10.04 14.14
N GLY A 159 -13.00 -10.62 15.12
CA GLY A 159 -11.74 -11.35 14.94
C GLY A 159 -11.78 -12.41 13.82
N PRO A 160 -12.75 -13.35 13.81
CA PRO A 160 -12.85 -14.35 12.74
C PRO A 160 -13.09 -13.73 11.35
N LEU A 161 -13.93 -12.70 11.25
CA LEU A 161 -14.15 -12.01 9.98
C LEU A 161 -12.86 -11.36 9.47
N PHE A 162 -12.12 -10.68 10.36
CA PHE A 162 -10.85 -10.07 10.01
C PHE A 162 -9.79 -11.11 9.57
N THR A 163 -9.56 -12.14 10.38
CA THR A 163 -8.47 -13.10 10.16
C THR A 163 -8.79 -14.15 9.10
N ASP A 164 -10.02 -14.64 9.02
CA ASP A 164 -10.38 -15.77 8.17
C ASP A 164 -10.95 -15.33 6.81
N VAL A 165 -11.40 -14.07 6.68
CA VAL A 165 -11.99 -13.54 5.44
C VAL A 165 -11.18 -12.38 4.88
N GLU A 166 -11.02 -11.28 5.63
CA GLU A 166 -10.40 -10.07 5.10
C GLU A 166 -8.90 -10.25 4.79
N MET A 167 -8.12 -10.80 5.73
CA MET A 167 -6.67 -10.98 5.52
C MET A 167 -6.32 -11.95 4.38
N PRO A 168 -7.01 -13.09 4.19
CA PRO A 168 -6.83 -13.93 3.00
C PRO A 168 -7.23 -13.22 1.71
N LEU A 169 -8.31 -12.43 1.73
CA LEU A 169 -8.79 -11.70 0.56
C LEU A 169 -7.75 -10.69 0.06
N VAL A 170 -7.00 -10.03 0.96
CA VAL A 170 -5.90 -9.12 0.59
C VAL A 170 -4.89 -9.79 -0.34
N ARG A 171 -4.52 -11.06 -0.06
CA ARG A 171 -3.58 -11.82 -0.88
C ARG A 171 -4.17 -12.16 -2.25
N VAL A 172 -5.45 -12.56 -2.29
CA VAL A 172 -6.16 -12.84 -3.54
C VAL A 172 -6.25 -11.59 -4.42
N LEU A 173 -6.58 -10.44 -3.83
CA LEU A 173 -6.64 -9.17 -4.56
C LEU A 173 -5.27 -8.77 -5.10
N ALA A 174 -4.20 -8.97 -4.32
CA ALA A 174 -2.84 -8.74 -4.78
C ALA A 174 -2.50 -9.61 -6.01
N ASP A 175 -2.81 -10.91 -5.96
CA ASP A 175 -2.59 -11.83 -7.08
C ASP A 175 -3.40 -11.44 -8.32
N MET A 176 -4.66 -11.05 -8.16
CA MET A 176 -5.52 -10.58 -9.25
C MET A 176 -4.98 -9.30 -9.92
N GLU A 177 -4.50 -8.34 -9.12
CA GLU A 177 -3.95 -7.08 -9.63
C GLU A 177 -2.61 -7.25 -10.33
N MET A 178 -1.76 -8.15 -9.83
CA MET A 178 -0.51 -8.53 -10.47
C MET A 178 -0.73 -9.20 -11.82
N GLU A 179 -1.68 -10.13 -11.91
CA GLU A 179 -2.04 -10.79 -13.17
C GLU A 179 -2.62 -9.76 -14.16
N GLY A 180 -3.60 -8.98 -13.71
CA GLY A 180 -4.32 -8.03 -14.53
C GLY A 180 -5.29 -8.70 -15.52
N ILE A 181 -5.75 -7.92 -16.51
CA ILE A 181 -6.71 -8.39 -17.51
C ILE A 181 -6.17 -8.08 -18.91
N ARG A 182 -6.16 -9.08 -19.79
CA ARG A 182 -5.79 -8.89 -21.19
C ARG A 182 -6.94 -8.23 -21.96
N LEU A 183 -6.64 -7.12 -22.64
CA LEU A 183 -7.60 -6.38 -23.45
C LEU A 183 -7.37 -6.60 -24.94
N ASP A 184 -8.45 -6.74 -25.70
CA ASP A 184 -8.42 -6.64 -27.17
C ASP A 184 -8.53 -5.16 -27.57
N VAL A 185 -7.37 -4.56 -27.84
CA VAL A 185 -7.27 -3.14 -28.17
C VAL A 185 -7.92 -2.81 -29.51
N ASP A 186 -7.91 -3.74 -30.47
CA ASP A 186 -8.45 -3.48 -31.80
C ASP A 186 -9.98 -3.55 -31.80
N ALA A 187 -10.56 -4.48 -31.04
CA ALA A 187 -12.01 -4.49 -30.77
C ALA A 187 -12.46 -3.20 -30.07
N LEU A 188 -11.73 -2.74 -29.04
CA LEU A 188 -12.04 -1.49 -28.34
C LEU A 188 -11.94 -0.26 -29.27
N ARG A 189 -10.94 -0.20 -30.16
CA ARG A 189 -10.80 0.86 -31.16
C ARG A 189 -11.91 0.84 -32.20
N LYS A 190 -12.35 -0.35 -32.62
CA LYS A 190 -13.50 -0.50 -33.52
C LYS A 190 -14.77 0.04 -32.85
N PHE A 191 -15.04 -0.40 -31.63
CA PHE A 191 -16.21 0.05 -30.87
C PHE A 191 -16.20 1.56 -30.61
N SER A 192 -15.03 2.14 -30.30
CA SER A 192 -14.90 3.60 -30.15
C SER A 192 -15.25 4.37 -31.43
N ARG A 193 -14.95 3.82 -32.62
CA ARG A 193 -15.33 4.44 -33.90
C ARG A 193 -16.83 4.34 -34.15
N GLU A 194 -17.42 3.19 -33.89
CA GLU A 194 -18.88 2.96 -34.01
C GLU A 194 -19.66 3.94 -33.12
N LEU A 195 -19.25 4.07 -31.84
CA LEU A 195 -19.84 5.07 -30.93
C LEU A 195 -19.69 6.50 -31.44
N GLY A 196 -18.53 6.84 -32.03
CA GLY A 196 -18.31 8.15 -32.63
C GLY A 196 -19.24 8.44 -33.81
N GLU A 197 -19.46 7.46 -34.69
CA GLU A 197 -20.41 7.57 -35.80
C GLU A 197 -21.85 7.72 -35.30
N ASP A 198 -22.22 6.98 -34.26
CA ASP A 198 -23.57 7.05 -33.70
C ASP A 198 -23.85 8.38 -32.99
N ILE A 199 -22.85 8.97 -32.32
CA ILE A 199 -22.94 10.33 -31.77
C ILE A 199 -23.22 11.34 -32.89
N LEU A 200 -22.51 11.26 -34.02
CA LEU A 200 -22.73 12.16 -35.16
C LEU A 200 -24.13 11.99 -35.75
N LYS A 201 -24.59 10.75 -35.97
CA LYS A 201 -25.95 10.46 -36.46
C LYS A 201 -27.03 11.00 -35.51
N LEU A 202 -26.83 10.87 -34.20
CA LEU A 202 -27.76 11.39 -33.20
C LEU A 202 -27.77 12.92 -33.18
N GLN A 203 -26.61 13.55 -33.30
CA GLN A 203 -26.51 15.01 -33.40
C GLN A 203 -27.25 15.54 -34.63
N ASP A 204 -27.12 14.87 -35.77
CA ASP A 204 -27.83 15.25 -37.01
C ASP A 204 -29.35 15.06 -36.91
N ARG A 205 -29.84 14.14 -36.08
CA ARG A 205 -31.28 13.93 -35.84
C ARG A 205 -31.90 14.94 -34.87
N ILE A 206 -31.09 15.60 -34.07
CA ILE A 206 -31.53 16.62 -33.09
C ILE A 206 -31.47 18.03 -33.70
N ARG A 207 -30.69 18.21 -34.77
CA ARG A 207 -30.63 19.44 -35.57
C ARG A 207 -31.77 19.53 -36.57
#